data_AF-A0A3N4MGK7-F1
#
_entry.id   AF-A0A3N4MGK7-F1
#
_cell.length_a   1.000
_cell.length_b   1.000
_cell.length_c   1.000
_cell.angle_alpha   90.00
_cell.angle_beta   90.00
_cell.angle_gamma   90.00
#
_symmetry.space_group_name_H-M   'P 1'
#
loop_
_entity.id
_entity.type
_entity.pdbx_description
1 polymer ?
#
loop_
_entity_poly.entity_id
_entity_poly.type
_entity_poly.pdbx_seq_one_letter_code
_entity_poly.pdbx_strand_id
1 'polypeptide(L)'
;MTIYEATDALNSLARFSPVLSGFQSRMKTLHGNTRVQTYKIFSGHTIFGGNECYAYHAGGRSDLQLNIGAEWLDDREIFRYGVGFSLYPNQSQPDPMNFLPPKIKALNEYIKKNKSTFDDLWMWHYDSPDGHNRSDNFPVGPIPPEWETFENFIFIGKFINKPLSEANTDDIQSMLALLERLAPVVEYVEAQYHHFKPAHDGNRISRICWNDNGWVEPSGWPGKSTDPKSHEGKYGYGHEEWLCDTSKTIDGFHYAFLESVRGLEESAEDKVYNIDLFTVDGRTAKRYAVGIIRNVEIVGHERADEIVAEYERRGWMQLMDQQIEAVQAIRSEFSQNEGFKLFNIRFMPQDLQLFESYRLIEDNRIAKSHRYELMHKHAEIGLANPMNDAIAFEPDASREPDVDDSIETTIYHREPKPVENLYLHKKVRDRLKNYLIDQYGFCVGKECGTGQGTSVDVIRVRQGRRIYYEVKVYSSIKASIREALGQLLEYSDWPDTNHAKAMVVVGVAPLCNESRGYLDSLRSRYKLPLYYQQFDLQSKAIVDGDFSDSIFD
;
A
#
# COMPACT_ATOMS: atom_id res chain seq x y z
N MET A 1 43.81 11.07 -12.43
CA MET A 1 43.48 10.09 -11.39
C MET A 1 42.09 9.51 -11.63
N THR A 2 41.85 8.25 -11.27
CA THR A 2 40.52 7.61 -11.30
C THR A 2 39.78 7.80 -9.96
N ILE A 3 38.46 7.57 -9.94
CA ILE A 3 37.67 7.60 -8.70
C ILE A 3 38.16 6.58 -7.66
N TYR A 4 38.65 5.42 -8.09
CA TYR A 4 39.22 4.40 -7.22
C TYR A 4 40.54 4.88 -6.60
N GLU A 5 41.41 5.51 -7.39
CA GLU A 5 42.66 6.11 -6.89
C GLU A 5 42.38 7.25 -5.90
N ALA A 6 41.41 8.12 -6.20
CA ALA A 6 41.02 9.22 -5.34
C ALA A 6 40.48 8.71 -3.99
N THR A 7 39.58 7.74 -4.02
CA THR A 7 38.96 7.18 -2.81
C THR A 7 39.94 6.34 -1.98
N ASP A 8 40.87 5.62 -2.60
CA ASP A 8 41.94 4.94 -1.87
C ASP A 8 42.93 5.93 -1.24
N ALA A 9 43.26 7.03 -1.91
CA ALA A 9 44.06 8.11 -1.34
C ALA A 9 43.36 8.76 -0.13
N LEU A 10 42.08 9.13 -0.29
CA LEU A 10 41.25 9.68 0.80
C LEU A 10 41.12 8.71 1.97
N ASN A 11 40.82 7.43 1.72
CA ASN A 11 40.75 6.41 2.76
C ASN A 11 42.07 6.24 3.50
N SER A 12 43.20 6.33 2.79
CA SER A 12 44.54 6.20 3.39
C SER A 12 44.86 7.38 4.30
N LEU A 13 44.57 8.60 3.86
CA LEU A 13 44.75 9.81 4.66
C LEU A 13 43.78 9.86 5.85
N ALA A 14 42.52 9.49 5.65
CA ALA A 14 41.48 9.49 6.68
C ALA A 14 41.80 8.59 7.87
N ARG A 15 42.64 7.55 7.71
CA ARG A 15 43.11 6.71 8.83
C ARG A 15 43.90 7.48 9.88
N PHE A 16 44.58 8.54 9.47
CA PHE A 16 45.39 9.40 10.34
C PHE A 16 44.66 10.71 10.70
N SER A 17 43.47 10.92 10.16
CA SER A 17 42.61 12.05 10.49
C SER A 17 42.13 11.95 11.94
N PRO A 18 42.20 13.03 12.73
CA PRO A 18 41.62 13.06 14.07
C PRO A 18 40.09 12.96 14.07
N VAL A 19 39.45 13.30 12.94
CA VAL A 19 37.99 13.27 12.80
C VAL A 19 37.55 11.99 12.09
N LEU A 20 38.04 11.73 10.88
CA LEU A 20 37.53 10.67 10.01
C LEU A 20 37.96 9.26 10.42
N SER A 21 39.07 9.07 11.13
CA SER A 21 39.54 7.73 11.54
C SER A 21 38.51 6.95 12.37
N GLY A 22 37.71 7.64 13.19
CA GLY A 22 36.65 7.05 14.00
C GLY A 22 35.25 7.13 13.40
N PHE A 23 35.08 7.74 12.22
CA PHE A 23 33.77 8.07 11.64
C PHE A 23 32.85 6.85 11.51
N GLN A 24 33.33 5.76 10.91
CA GLN A 24 32.53 4.55 10.72
C GLN A 24 32.10 3.87 12.03
N SER A 25 32.88 4.02 13.10
CA SER A 25 32.52 3.49 14.43
C SER A 25 31.42 4.33 15.09
N ARG A 26 31.45 5.65 14.88
CA ARG A 26 30.40 6.56 15.38
C ARG A 26 29.10 6.37 14.61
N MET A 27 29.15 6.29 13.28
CA MET A 27 27.98 6.01 12.44
C MET A 27 27.33 4.66 12.80
N LYS A 28 28.14 3.60 13.00
CA LYS A 28 27.65 2.31 13.51
C LYS A 28 26.83 2.45 14.79
N THR A 29 27.29 3.27 15.73
CA THR A 29 26.61 3.50 17.01
C THR A 29 25.31 4.26 16.82
N LEU A 30 25.33 5.32 15.99
CA LEU A 30 24.16 6.14 15.69
C LEU A 30 23.07 5.35 14.96
N HIS A 31 23.45 4.42 14.08
CA HIS A 31 22.52 3.51 13.40
C HIS A 31 22.04 2.34 14.27
N GLY A 32 22.52 2.19 15.51
CA GLY A 32 22.16 1.06 16.37
C GLY A 32 22.69 -0.29 15.88
N ASN A 33 23.67 -0.31 14.97
CA ASN A 33 24.23 -1.54 14.41
C ASN A 33 25.11 -2.26 15.43
N THR A 34 25.18 -3.60 15.40
CA THR A 34 26.00 -4.37 16.35
C THR A 34 27.48 -4.43 15.97
N ARG A 35 27.80 -4.32 14.67
CA ARG A 35 29.16 -4.40 14.12
C ARG A 35 29.46 -3.31 13.09
N VAL A 36 30.71 -2.88 13.00
CA VAL A 36 31.20 -2.00 11.93
C VAL A 36 31.42 -2.87 10.68
N GLN A 37 30.76 -2.54 9.57
CA GLN A 37 30.89 -3.31 8.33
C GLN A 37 32.23 -3.08 7.64
N THR A 38 32.74 -1.85 7.70
CA THR A 38 34.04 -1.46 7.14
C THR A 38 34.57 -0.22 7.85
N TYR A 39 35.89 -0.11 7.97
CA TYR A 39 36.56 1.10 8.47
C TYR A 39 36.96 2.07 7.35
N LYS A 40 36.77 1.69 6.08
CA LYS A 40 36.94 2.63 4.96
C LYS A 40 35.80 3.64 4.97
N ILE A 41 36.10 4.91 4.70
CA ILE A 41 35.07 5.92 4.45
C ILE A 41 34.33 5.53 3.18
N PHE A 42 35.04 5.34 2.07
CA PHE A 42 34.47 4.89 0.79
C PHE A 42 34.77 3.40 0.59
N SER A 43 33.74 2.57 0.44
CA SER A 43 33.89 1.12 0.22
C SER A 43 33.69 0.77 -1.26
N GLY A 44 34.14 -0.41 -1.69
CA GLY A 44 33.94 -0.84 -3.09
C GLY A 44 32.47 -0.89 -3.54
N HIS A 45 31.53 -1.03 -2.60
CA HIS A 45 30.08 -1.01 -2.88
C HIS A 45 29.48 0.40 -2.96
N THR A 46 30.27 1.44 -2.66
CA THR A 46 29.83 2.84 -2.66
C THR A 46 30.72 3.71 -3.54
N ILE A 47 31.45 3.08 -4.48
CA ILE A 47 32.28 3.74 -5.49
C ILE A 47 31.76 3.31 -6.87
N PHE A 48 31.37 4.29 -7.66
CA PHE A 48 30.80 4.13 -8.98
C PHE A 48 31.75 4.81 -9.98
N GLY A 49 32.13 4.09 -11.04
CA GLY A 49 33.04 4.56 -12.08
C GLY A 49 32.38 4.61 -13.45
N GLY A 50 33.14 4.95 -14.49
CA GLY A 50 32.60 5.08 -15.85
C GLY A 50 31.69 6.31 -15.97
N ASN A 51 30.50 6.13 -16.57
CA ASN A 51 29.55 7.21 -16.80
C ASN A 51 28.89 7.74 -15.51
N GLU A 52 28.92 6.95 -14.43
CA GLU A 52 28.39 7.28 -13.12
C GLU A 52 29.56 7.51 -12.13
N CYS A 53 30.45 8.45 -12.44
CA CYS A 53 31.67 8.69 -11.67
C CYS A 53 31.39 9.43 -10.35
N TYR A 54 31.11 8.69 -9.27
CA TYR A 54 30.90 9.26 -7.93
C TYR A 54 31.15 8.25 -6.81
N ALA A 55 31.28 8.73 -5.58
CA ALA A 55 31.35 7.88 -4.39
C ALA A 55 30.69 8.56 -3.19
N TYR A 56 30.13 7.74 -2.30
CA TYR A 56 29.64 8.17 -0.99
C TYR A 56 30.14 7.26 0.12
N HIS A 57 30.10 7.73 1.37
CA HIS A 57 30.61 6.92 2.47
C HIS A 57 29.82 5.61 2.67
N ALA A 58 30.50 4.56 3.12
CA ALA A 58 29.89 3.26 3.37
C ALA A 58 28.78 3.39 4.42
N GLY A 59 27.61 2.83 4.11
CA GLY A 59 26.40 2.97 4.94
C GLY A 59 25.58 4.25 4.66
N GLY A 60 26.14 5.24 3.95
CA GLY A 60 25.54 6.57 3.82
C GLY A 60 24.28 6.67 2.96
N ARG A 61 23.73 5.55 2.48
CA ARG A 61 22.61 5.58 1.52
C ARG A 61 21.37 6.25 2.11
N SER A 62 21.14 6.05 3.41
CA SER A 62 20.06 6.66 4.18
C SER A 62 20.43 7.95 4.89
N ASP A 63 21.65 8.47 4.68
CA ASP A 63 22.22 9.52 5.52
C ASP A 63 22.43 10.80 4.71
N LEU A 64 22.85 11.85 5.41
CA LEU A 64 23.58 12.93 4.76
C LEU A 64 24.95 12.38 4.32
N GLN A 65 25.13 12.17 3.02
CA GLN A 65 26.28 11.48 2.47
C GLN A 65 27.51 12.37 2.44
N LEU A 66 28.60 12.03 3.13
CA LEU A 66 29.94 12.42 2.62
C LEU A 66 30.06 11.89 1.18
N ASN A 67 30.19 12.79 0.20
CA ASN A 67 30.02 12.48 -1.21
C ASN A 67 31.03 13.24 -2.08
N ILE A 68 31.54 12.57 -3.10
CA ILE A 68 32.42 13.11 -4.13
C ILE A 68 31.98 12.63 -5.50
N GLY A 69 32.21 13.38 -6.58
CA GLY A 69 31.92 12.88 -7.91
C GLY A 69 32.18 13.86 -9.06
N ALA A 70 32.26 13.32 -10.27
CA ALA A 70 32.32 14.10 -11.49
C ALA A 70 30.94 14.69 -11.81
N GLU A 71 30.93 15.89 -12.39
CA GLU A 71 29.75 16.66 -12.73
C GLU A 71 30.08 17.61 -13.89
N TRP A 72 29.05 18.07 -14.60
CA TRP A 72 29.19 19.07 -15.65
C TRP A 72 28.61 20.41 -15.20
N LEU A 73 29.37 21.49 -15.40
CA LEU A 73 28.95 22.86 -15.13
C LEU A 73 29.36 23.75 -16.32
N ASP A 74 28.39 24.32 -17.02
CA ASP A 74 28.59 25.13 -18.24
C ASP A 74 29.52 24.44 -19.26
N ASP A 75 29.16 23.22 -19.68
CA ASP A 75 29.92 22.37 -20.62
C ASP A 75 31.36 22.03 -20.19
N ARG A 76 31.70 22.22 -18.91
CA ARG A 76 33.00 21.84 -18.34
C ARG A 76 32.84 20.74 -17.31
N GLU A 77 33.69 19.74 -17.41
CA GLU A 77 33.78 18.70 -16.39
C GLU A 77 34.47 19.27 -15.14
N ILE A 78 33.78 19.16 -14.01
CA ILE A 78 34.25 19.53 -12.68
C ILE A 78 34.19 18.30 -11.77
N PHE A 79 34.82 18.39 -10.60
CA PHE A 79 34.73 17.34 -9.60
C PHE A 79 34.29 17.90 -8.24
N ARG A 80 33.08 17.53 -7.80
CA ARG A 80 32.46 17.99 -6.55
C ARG A 80 32.91 17.14 -5.36
N TYR A 81 32.91 17.75 -4.19
CA TYR A 81 33.17 17.09 -2.92
C TYR A 81 32.51 17.86 -1.76
N GLY A 82 31.89 17.13 -0.83
CA GLY A 82 31.08 17.73 0.23
C GLY A 82 30.10 16.73 0.83
N VAL A 83 28.90 17.21 1.13
CA VAL A 83 27.78 16.40 1.62
C VAL A 83 26.56 16.48 0.71
N GLY A 84 25.74 15.42 0.65
CA GLY A 84 24.48 15.48 -0.08
C GLY A 84 23.41 14.49 0.37
N PHE A 85 22.16 14.82 0.06
CA PHE A 85 21.02 13.93 0.19
C PHE A 85 20.64 13.36 -1.16
N SER A 86 20.58 12.03 -1.26
CA SER A 86 20.03 11.34 -2.42
C SER A 86 18.59 10.89 -2.12
N LEU A 87 17.64 11.67 -2.64
CA LEU A 87 16.20 11.40 -2.55
C LEU A 87 15.72 10.49 -3.68
N TYR A 88 16.64 9.80 -4.36
CA TYR A 88 16.32 8.74 -5.32
C TYR A 88 15.83 7.49 -4.58
N PRO A 89 14.86 6.74 -5.13
CA PRO A 89 14.52 5.42 -4.63
C PRO A 89 15.53 4.37 -5.11
N ASN A 90 15.73 3.29 -4.35
CA ASN A 90 16.48 2.12 -4.84
C ASN A 90 15.89 0.81 -4.30
N GLN A 91 16.49 -0.32 -4.70
CA GLN A 91 15.99 -1.65 -4.34
C GLN A 91 16.01 -1.94 -2.83
N SER A 92 16.93 -1.34 -2.05
CA SER A 92 17.05 -1.57 -0.60
C SER A 92 16.29 -0.54 0.23
N GLN A 93 16.01 0.64 -0.34
CA GLN A 93 15.33 1.77 0.27
C GLN A 93 14.43 2.40 -0.82
N PRO A 94 13.24 1.83 -1.05
CA PRO A 94 12.37 2.25 -2.14
C PRO A 94 11.71 3.60 -1.88
N ASP A 95 11.66 4.04 -0.61
CA ASP A 95 11.04 5.30 -0.21
C ASP A 95 11.98 6.13 0.68
N PRO A 96 12.84 6.98 0.08
CA PRO A 96 13.71 7.90 0.81
C PRO A 96 12.94 8.92 1.67
N MET A 97 11.68 9.22 1.34
CA MET A 97 10.86 10.16 2.11
C MET A 97 10.47 9.59 3.48
N ASN A 98 10.59 8.27 3.68
CA ASN A 98 10.38 7.66 4.99
C ASN A 98 11.43 8.04 6.03
N PHE A 99 12.65 8.39 5.63
CA PHE A 99 13.76 8.57 6.57
C PHE A 99 14.62 9.83 6.35
N LEU A 100 14.62 10.44 5.16
CA LEU A 100 15.42 11.65 4.89
C LEU A 100 14.78 12.98 5.33
N PRO A 101 13.46 13.22 5.27
CA PRO A 101 12.89 14.50 5.68
C PRO A 101 13.21 14.92 7.12
N PRO A 102 13.17 14.01 8.13
CA PRO A 102 13.66 14.33 9.48
C PRO A 102 15.12 14.78 9.51
N LYS A 103 15.98 14.15 8.68
CA LYS A 103 17.40 14.47 8.57
C LYS A 103 17.63 15.82 7.87
N ILE A 104 16.83 16.16 6.87
CA ILE A 104 16.83 17.49 6.22
C ILE A 104 16.46 18.58 7.23
N LYS A 105 15.42 18.35 8.05
CA LYS A 105 15.05 19.26 9.14
C LYS A 105 16.17 19.44 10.17
N ALA A 106 16.84 18.35 10.56
CA ALA A 106 17.99 18.41 11.45
C ALA A 106 19.13 19.25 10.85
N LEU A 107 19.45 19.06 9.58
CA LEU A 107 20.47 19.84 8.88
C LEU A 107 20.07 21.32 8.81
N ASN A 108 18.82 21.64 8.51
CA ASN A 108 18.31 23.01 8.48
C ASN A 108 18.48 23.71 9.82
N GLU A 109 18.19 23.03 10.93
CA GLU A 109 18.43 23.57 12.27
C GLU A 109 19.91 23.75 12.58
N TYR A 110 20.77 22.84 12.10
CA TYR A 110 22.21 22.98 12.23
C TYR A 110 22.75 24.19 11.45
N ILE A 111 22.33 24.38 10.19
CA ILE A 111 22.71 25.50 9.33
C ILE A 111 22.33 26.84 9.96
N LYS A 112 21.10 26.95 10.51
CA LYS A 112 20.64 28.18 11.19
C LYS A 112 21.55 28.59 12.34
N LYS A 113 22.04 27.61 13.12
CA LYS A 113 22.84 27.82 14.33
C LYS A 113 24.34 27.95 14.06
N ASN A 114 24.84 27.35 12.98
CA ASN A 114 26.27 27.20 12.69
C ASN A 114 26.63 27.72 11.30
N LYS A 115 26.18 28.94 10.94
CA LYS A 115 26.40 29.52 9.60
C LYS A 115 27.86 29.50 9.15
N SER A 116 28.79 29.82 10.05
CA SER A 116 30.23 29.85 9.76
C SER A 116 30.81 28.50 9.31
N THR A 117 30.13 27.38 9.62
CA THR A 117 30.51 26.06 9.11
C THR A 117 30.32 25.95 7.59
N PHE A 118 29.60 26.89 6.96
CA PHE A 118 29.21 26.81 5.55
C PHE A 118 29.53 28.08 4.71
N ASP A 119 30.13 29.12 5.28
CA ASP A 119 30.31 30.45 4.64
C ASP A 119 31.00 30.43 3.26
N ASP A 120 31.87 29.45 3.01
CA ASP A 120 32.65 29.28 1.79
C ASP A 120 32.18 28.09 0.92
N LEU A 121 30.98 27.57 1.19
CA LEU A 121 30.38 26.45 0.48
C LEU A 121 29.21 26.90 -0.38
N TRP A 122 28.94 26.13 -1.42
CA TRP A 122 27.78 26.29 -2.28
C TRP A 122 26.77 25.18 -2.01
N MET A 123 25.49 25.49 -2.22
CA MET A 123 24.38 24.56 -2.20
C MET A 123 23.72 24.54 -3.58
N TRP A 124 23.41 23.36 -4.09
CA TRP A 124 22.67 23.16 -5.34
C TRP A 124 21.87 21.86 -5.30
N HIS A 125 20.89 21.74 -6.17
CA HIS A 125 20.01 20.57 -6.32
C HIS A 125 19.81 20.17 -7.79
N TYR A 126 19.14 19.03 -8.00
CA TYR A 126 18.80 18.48 -9.30
C TYR A 126 17.30 18.14 -9.37
N ASP A 127 16.57 18.75 -10.31
CA ASP A 127 15.14 18.47 -10.46
C ASP A 127 14.87 17.40 -11.54
N SER A 128 14.10 16.36 -11.16
CA SER A 128 13.30 15.46 -12.02
C SER A 128 14.04 14.36 -12.84
N PRO A 129 13.32 13.36 -13.41
CA PRO A 129 13.73 11.94 -13.48
C PRO A 129 14.78 11.66 -14.56
N ASP A 130 15.01 12.64 -15.44
CA ASP A 130 15.92 12.56 -16.57
C ASP A 130 17.34 13.05 -16.22
N GLY A 131 17.58 13.48 -14.98
CA GLY A 131 18.91 13.55 -14.38
C GLY A 131 19.88 14.61 -14.93
N HIS A 132 19.40 15.63 -15.65
CA HIS A 132 20.30 16.56 -16.37
C HIS A 132 20.22 18.04 -15.94
N ASN A 133 19.21 18.46 -15.18
CA ASN A 133 19.05 19.87 -14.83
C ASN A 133 19.60 20.17 -13.43
N ARG A 134 20.92 20.36 -13.38
CA ARG A 134 21.60 20.97 -12.23
C ARG A 134 21.14 22.42 -12.09
N SER A 135 20.74 22.82 -10.88
CA SER A 135 20.44 24.22 -10.56
C SER A 135 21.70 25.10 -10.49
N ASP A 136 21.47 26.42 -10.37
CA ASP A 136 22.51 27.39 -10.04
C ASP A 136 23.11 27.12 -8.64
N ASN A 137 24.28 27.72 -8.38
CA ASN A 137 24.89 27.67 -7.06
C ASN A 137 24.27 28.73 -6.14
N PHE A 138 23.73 28.29 -5.00
CA PHE A 138 23.19 29.15 -3.97
C PHE A 138 24.12 29.19 -2.75
N PRO A 139 24.20 30.32 -2.00
CA PRO A 139 24.77 30.32 -0.67
C PRO A 139 24.05 29.29 0.22
N VAL A 140 24.78 28.64 1.12
CA VAL A 140 24.17 27.63 2.00
C VAL A 140 23.16 28.29 2.95
N GLY A 141 21.92 27.83 2.84
CA GLY A 141 20.80 28.20 3.70
C GLY A 141 19.95 26.97 4.05
N PRO A 142 18.86 27.14 4.80
CA PRO A 142 17.91 26.06 4.99
C PRO A 142 17.41 25.53 3.65
N ILE A 143 17.48 24.22 3.45
CA ILE A 143 16.89 23.49 2.33
C ILE A 143 15.38 23.74 2.36
N PRO A 144 14.80 24.24 1.27
CA PRO A 144 13.39 24.59 1.25
C PRO A 144 12.51 23.36 0.96
N PRO A 145 11.25 23.32 1.41
CA PRO A 145 10.38 22.14 1.30
C PRO A 145 10.14 21.66 -0.14
N GLU A 146 10.18 22.55 -1.12
CA GLU A 146 10.06 22.23 -2.55
C GLU A 146 11.17 21.31 -3.06
N TRP A 147 12.32 21.26 -2.38
CA TRP A 147 13.41 20.35 -2.73
C TRP A 147 13.25 18.98 -2.06
N GLU A 148 12.37 18.83 -1.06
CA GLU A 148 12.05 17.56 -0.38
C GLU A 148 11.13 16.69 -1.25
N THR A 149 11.55 16.42 -2.48
CA THR A 149 10.80 15.65 -3.47
C THR A 149 11.55 14.38 -3.90
N PHE A 150 10.79 13.39 -4.37
CA PHE A 150 11.35 12.16 -4.91
C PHE A 150 12.30 12.44 -6.08
N GLU A 151 13.37 11.65 -6.16
CA GLU A 151 14.35 11.69 -7.26
C GLU A 151 15.13 13.01 -7.38
N ASN A 152 15.17 13.81 -6.31
CA ASN A 152 16.07 14.96 -6.19
C ASN A 152 17.42 14.54 -5.58
N PHE A 153 18.48 15.27 -5.91
CA PHE A 153 19.76 15.20 -5.24
C PHE A 153 20.17 16.60 -4.78
N ILE A 154 20.32 16.79 -3.46
CA ILE A 154 20.68 18.08 -2.86
C ILE A 154 22.11 17.98 -2.36
N PHE A 155 22.96 18.94 -2.72
CA PHE A 155 24.38 18.92 -2.40
C PHE A 155 24.84 20.23 -1.75
N ILE A 156 25.73 20.11 -0.77
CA ILE A 156 26.43 21.22 -0.13
C ILE A 156 27.93 20.92 -0.14
N GLY A 157 28.71 21.77 -0.79
CA GLY A 157 30.15 21.57 -0.82
C GLY A 157 30.89 22.50 -1.77
N LYS A 158 32.02 22.00 -2.27
CA LYS A 158 32.89 22.66 -3.24
C LYS A 158 33.08 21.77 -4.46
N PHE A 159 33.71 22.33 -5.48
CA PHE A 159 34.19 21.61 -6.65
C PHE A 159 35.56 22.13 -7.06
N ILE A 160 36.36 21.25 -7.68
CA ILE A 160 37.54 21.67 -8.44
C ILE A 160 37.14 21.93 -9.89
N ASN A 161 37.66 23.02 -10.46
CA ASN A 161 37.39 23.45 -11.84
C ASN A 161 38.20 22.67 -12.88
N LYS A 162 38.23 21.35 -12.75
CA LYS A 162 38.92 20.42 -13.65
C LYS A 162 38.39 18.99 -13.44
N PRO A 163 38.52 18.12 -14.44
CA PRO A 163 38.16 16.71 -14.30
C PRO A 163 39.05 16.01 -13.28
N LEU A 164 38.56 14.90 -12.70
CA LEU A 164 39.32 14.10 -11.73
C LEU A 164 40.61 13.52 -12.35
N SER A 165 40.62 13.31 -13.66
CA SER A 165 41.80 12.88 -14.41
C SER A 165 43.01 13.81 -14.20
N GLU A 166 42.76 15.11 -13.96
CA GLU A 166 43.76 16.16 -13.75
C GLU A 166 43.95 16.56 -12.27
N ALA A 167 43.28 15.86 -11.34
CA ALA A 167 43.44 16.10 -9.91
C ALA A 167 44.85 15.70 -9.42
N ASN A 168 45.38 16.50 -8.50
CA ASN A 168 46.69 16.31 -7.89
C ASN A 168 46.55 16.08 -6.37
N THR A 169 47.68 15.97 -5.67
CA THR A 169 47.69 15.73 -4.23
C THR A 169 47.07 16.86 -3.42
N ASP A 170 47.24 18.12 -3.81
CA ASP A 170 46.66 19.27 -3.09
C ASP A 170 45.13 19.29 -3.21
N ASP A 171 44.60 18.84 -4.35
CA ASP A 171 43.15 18.66 -4.51
C ASP A 171 42.63 17.60 -3.53
N ILE A 172 43.32 16.45 -3.41
CA ILE A 172 42.95 15.38 -2.45
C ILE A 172 43.03 15.87 -0.99
N GLN A 173 44.04 16.66 -0.65
CA GLN A 173 44.15 17.26 0.70
C GLN A 173 43.00 18.24 0.96
N SER A 174 42.62 19.04 -0.04
CA SER A 174 41.50 19.97 0.05
C SER A 174 40.16 19.24 0.22
N MET A 175 39.97 18.13 -0.51
CA MET A 175 38.82 17.24 -0.34
C MET A 175 38.77 16.67 1.07
N LEU A 176 39.87 16.11 1.56
CA LEU A 176 39.95 15.55 2.91
C LEU A 176 39.59 16.60 3.97
N ALA A 177 40.18 17.79 3.90
CA ALA A 177 39.94 18.86 4.85
C ALA A 177 38.46 19.28 4.90
N LEU A 178 37.78 19.34 3.75
CA LEU A 178 36.34 19.64 3.72
C LEU A 178 35.50 18.48 4.29
N LEU A 179 35.84 17.22 3.97
CA LEU A 179 35.13 16.06 4.51
C LEU A 179 35.33 15.95 6.04
N GLU A 180 36.50 16.29 6.57
CA GLU A 180 36.74 16.38 8.02
C GLU A 180 35.87 17.46 8.67
N ARG A 181 35.73 18.63 8.03
CA ARG A 181 34.87 19.71 8.51
C ARG A 181 33.39 19.31 8.54
N LEU A 182 32.95 18.53 7.55
CA LEU A 182 31.53 18.17 7.39
C LEU A 182 31.13 16.87 8.11
N ALA A 183 32.07 15.99 8.46
CA ALA A 183 31.76 14.74 9.17
C ALA A 183 30.99 14.96 10.50
N PRO A 184 31.32 15.95 11.35
CA PRO A 184 30.52 16.25 12.54
C PRO A 184 29.09 16.71 12.22
N VAL A 185 28.86 17.32 11.05
CA VAL A 185 27.52 17.71 10.60
C VAL A 185 26.69 16.47 10.27
N VAL A 186 27.28 15.50 9.57
CA VAL A 186 26.65 14.20 9.27
C VAL A 186 26.26 13.48 10.56
N GLU A 187 27.18 13.41 11.52
CA GLU A 187 26.94 12.77 12.82
C GLU A 187 25.84 13.47 13.62
N TYR A 188 25.81 14.81 13.62
CA TYR A 188 24.73 15.57 14.25
C TYR A 188 23.37 15.26 13.62
N VAL A 189 23.29 15.28 12.29
CA VAL A 189 22.05 15.00 11.55
C VAL A 189 21.51 13.62 11.90
N GLU A 190 22.38 12.61 11.94
CA GLU A 190 21.99 11.25 12.31
C GLU A 190 21.52 11.16 13.76
N ALA A 191 22.25 11.78 14.70
CA ALA A 191 21.89 11.80 16.11
C ALA A 191 20.53 12.49 16.38
N GLN A 192 20.13 13.44 15.53
CA GLN A 192 18.86 14.15 15.66
C GLN A 192 17.69 13.47 14.93
N TYR A 193 17.91 12.35 14.24
CA TYR A 193 16.87 11.68 13.45
C TYR A 193 15.58 11.46 14.26
N HIS A 194 15.70 10.85 15.45
CA HIS A 194 14.54 10.56 16.30
C HIS A 194 13.86 11.82 16.88
N HIS A 195 14.58 12.94 17.02
CA HIS A 195 14.02 14.20 17.51
C HIS A 195 13.12 14.86 16.47
N PHE A 196 13.50 14.80 15.19
CA PHE A 196 12.74 15.38 14.07
C PHE A 196 11.83 14.38 13.36
N LYS A 197 11.89 13.10 13.72
CA LYS A 197 10.97 12.09 13.20
C LYS A 197 9.55 12.44 13.66
N PRO A 198 8.59 12.69 12.76
CA PRO A 198 7.24 12.99 13.16
C PRO A 198 6.66 11.83 13.97
N ALA A 199 5.83 12.16 14.96
CA ALA A 199 5.06 11.14 15.67
C ALA A 199 4.21 10.37 14.65
N HIS A 200 4.14 9.05 14.80
CA HIS A 200 3.35 8.21 13.89
C HIS A 200 1.89 8.66 13.92
N ASP A 201 1.36 9.07 12.77
CA ASP A 201 -0.05 9.40 12.56
C ASP A 201 -0.94 8.15 12.40
N GLY A 202 -0.34 6.97 12.49
CA GLY A 202 -1.01 5.68 12.30
C GLY A 202 -1.22 5.29 10.83
N ASN A 203 -0.96 6.14 9.84
CA ASN A 203 -1.28 5.84 8.44
C ASN A 203 -0.14 5.10 7.73
N ARG A 204 -0.46 4.00 7.06
CA ARG A 204 0.50 3.10 6.42
C ARG A 204 0.02 2.65 5.05
N ILE A 205 0.94 2.14 4.26
CA ILE A 205 0.68 1.48 2.98
C ILE A 205 1.27 0.09 3.04
N SER A 206 0.51 -0.93 2.63
CA SER A 206 0.97 -2.32 2.57
C SER A 206 0.69 -2.94 1.21
N ARG A 207 1.67 -3.69 0.70
CA ARG A 207 1.48 -4.62 -0.40
C ARG A 207 0.73 -5.86 0.11
N ILE A 208 -0.18 -6.39 -0.69
CA ILE A 208 -0.76 -7.74 -0.54
C ILE A 208 -0.55 -8.54 -1.82
N CYS A 209 -0.52 -9.87 -1.72
CA CYS A 209 -0.40 -10.75 -2.87
C CYS A 209 -1.57 -10.55 -3.85
N TRP A 210 -1.35 -10.85 -5.13
CA TRP A 210 -2.42 -10.78 -6.15
C TRP A 210 -3.52 -11.78 -5.82
N ASN A 211 -4.81 -11.50 -6.06
CA ASN A 211 -5.86 -12.50 -5.86
C ASN A 211 -7.06 -12.25 -6.79
N ASP A 212 -7.41 -13.25 -7.60
CA ASP A 212 -8.55 -13.18 -8.53
C ASP A 212 -9.92 -13.45 -7.84
N ASN A 213 -9.88 -13.92 -6.58
CA ASN A 213 -11.03 -14.28 -5.75
C ASN A 213 -11.36 -13.23 -4.66
N GLY A 214 -10.92 -11.97 -4.81
CA GLY A 214 -11.24 -10.87 -3.88
C GLY A 214 -10.68 -11.03 -2.45
N TRP A 215 -9.60 -11.79 -2.28
CA TRP A 215 -8.94 -12.10 -1.00
C TRP A 215 -9.85 -12.73 0.05
N VAL A 216 -10.89 -13.46 -0.36
CA VAL A 216 -11.67 -14.30 0.56
C VAL A 216 -11.17 -15.75 0.64
N GLU A 217 -10.45 -16.18 -0.39
CA GLU A 217 -9.80 -17.49 -0.49
C GLU A 217 -8.70 -17.48 -1.57
N PRO A 218 -7.80 -18.47 -1.60
CA PRO A 218 -6.72 -18.54 -2.58
C PRO A 218 -7.22 -18.53 -4.03
N SER A 219 -6.49 -17.86 -4.92
CA SER A 219 -6.79 -17.84 -6.36
C SER A 219 -5.85 -18.72 -7.20
N GLY A 220 -4.86 -19.34 -6.57
CA GLY A 220 -3.84 -20.15 -7.26
C GLY A 220 -2.83 -19.31 -8.05
N TRP A 221 -2.13 -19.97 -8.96
CA TRP A 221 -0.98 -19.45 -9.71
C TRP A 221 -1.21 -18.19 -10.58
N PRO A 222 -2.37 -17.99 -11.24
CA PRO A 222 -2.56 -16.83 -12.10
C PRO A 222 -2.36 -15.50 -11.37
N GLY A 223 -1.56 -14.60 -11.97
CA GLY A 223 -1.29 -13.26 -11.44
C GLY A 223 -0.27 -13.21 -10.29
N LYS A 224 0.20 -14.35 -9.77
CA LYS A 224 1.27 -14.39 -8.76
C LYS A 224 2.64 -14.06 -9.36
N SER A 225 3.58 -13.71 -8.49
CA SER A 225 5.00 -13.61 -8.84
C SER A 225 5.53 -14.90 -9.47
N THR A 226 6.28 -14.76 -10.56
CA THR A 226 7.00 -15.87 -11.21
C THR A 226 8.37 -16.16 -10.57
N ASP A 227 8.80 -15.35 -9.59
CA ASP A 227 10.05 -15.57 -8.87
C ASP A 227 9.90 -16.76 -7.90
N PRO A 228 10.61 -17.89 -8.12
CA PRO A 228 10.52 -19.06 -7.25
C PRO A 228 11.09 -18.83 -5.84
N LYS A 229 11.77 -17.70 -5.60
CA LYS A 229 12.21 -17.29 -4.25
C LYS A 229 11.12 -16.59 -3.46
N SER A 230 10.07 -16.09 -4.11
CA SER A 230 8.90 -15.52 -3.44
C SER A 230 8.00 -16.62 -2.89
N HIS A 231 7.34 -16.37 -1.75
CA HIS A 231 6.42 -17.37 -1.17
C HIS A 231 5.31 -17.74 -2.15
N GLU A 232 4.64 -16.75 -2.74
CA GLU A 232 3.57 -16.98 -3.72
C GLU A 232 4.06 -17.66 -5.00
N GLY A 233 5.29 -17.37 -5.47
CA GLY A 233 5.87 -18.05 -6.63
C GLY A 233 6.35 -19.47 -6.34
N LYS A 234 6.59 -19.80 -5.07
CA LYS A 234 6.94 -21.16 -4.63
C LYS A 234 5.70 -22.03 -4.40
N TYR A 235 4.66 -21.46 -3.80
CA TYR A 235 3.51 -22.24 -3.31
C TYR A 235 2.23 -22.04 -4.13
N GLY A 236 2.17 -21.01 -4.97
CA GLY A 236 0.98 -20.67 -5.76
C GLY A 236 -0.09 -19.92 -4.97
N TYR A 237 0.21 -19.51 -3.73
CA TYR A 237 -0.68 -18.69 -2.90
C TYR A 237 0.12 -17.86 -1.88
N GLY A 238 -0.49 -16.80 -1.34
CA GLY A 238 0.01 -16.01 -0.21
C GLY A 238 -0.93 -16.10 0.99
N HIS A 239 -0.43 -15.83 2.19
CA HIS A 239 -1.24 -15.89 3.40
C HIS A 239 -2.26 -14.74 3.48
N GLU A 240 -2.03 -13.62 2.78
CA GLU A 240 -2.98 -12.50 2.70
C GLU A 240 -4.23 -12.81 1.86
N GLU A 241 -4.34 -13.99 1.25
CA GLU A 241 -5.50 -14.34 0.41
C GLU A 241 -6.80 -14.59 1.15
N TRP A 242 -6.77 -14.60 2.48
CA TRP A 242 -7.97 -14.63 3.33
C TRP A 242 -8.23 -13.31 4.03
N LEU A 243 -7.53 -12.22 3.67
CA LEU A 243 -7.65 -10.91 4.30
C LEU A 243 -9.09 -10.37 4.32
N CYS A 244 -9.93 -10.76 3.38
CA CYS A 244 -11.32 -10.33 3.25
C CYS A 244 -12.33 -11.39 3.73
N ASP A 245 -11.91 -12.53 4.27
CA ASP A 245 -12.81 -13.59 4.79
C ASP A 245 -13.42 -13.24 6.15
N THR A 246 -14.11 -12.10 6.18
CA THR A 246 -14.77 -11.52 7.36
C THR A 246 -15.95 -12.35 7.89
N SER A 247 -16.26 -13.50 7.25
CA SER A 247 -17.20 -14.48 7.80
C SER A 247 -16.69 -15.14 9.08
N LYS A 248 -15.36 -15.23 9.21
CA LYS A 248 -14.65 -15.82 10.35
C LYS A 248 -14.28 -14.71 11.33
N THR A 249 -15.04 -14.62 12.41
CA THR A 249 -14.84 -13.64 13.48
C THR A 249 -14.77 -14.31 14.86
N ILE A 250 -13.90 -13.77 15.71
CA ILE A 250 -13.71 -14.15 17.11
C ILE A 250 -13.80 -12.84 17.92
N ASP A 251 -14.76 -12.79 18.85
CA ASP A 251 -15.06 -11.59 19.65
C ASP A 251 -15.34 -10.32 18.82
N GLY A 252 -15.92 -10.49 17.63
CA GLY A 252 -16.24 -9.40 16.71
C GLY A 252 -15.09 -8.98 15.78
N PHE A 253 -13.87 -9.45 16.05
CA PHE A 253 -12.70 -9.17 15.22
C PHE A 253 -12.49 -10.25 14.15
N HIS A 254 -12.06 -9.81 12.98
CA HIS A 254 -11.44 -10.67 11.98
C HIS A 254 -9.91 -10.66 12.19
N TYR A 255 -9.30 -11.83 12.12
CA TYR A 255 -7.85 -12.02 12.26
C TYR A 255 -7.29 -12.43 10.90
N ALA A 256 -6.21 -11.76 10.50
CA ALA A 256 -5.62 -11.93 9.17
C ALA A 256 -4.10 -11.79 9.22
N PHE A 257 -3.48 -11.98 8.07
CA PHE A 257 -2.05 -11.85 7.87
C PHE A 257 -1.71 -10.70 6.91
N LEU A 258 -0.62 -10.00 7.20
CA LEU A 258 0.10 -9.13 6.27
C LEU A 258 1.60 -9.42 6.34
N GLU A 259 2.25 -9.78 5.23
CA GLU A 259 3.71 -10.05 5.22
C GLU A 259 4.51 -8.79 5.62
N SER A 260 3.99 -7.59 5.36
CA SER A 260 4.60 -6.32 5.76
C SER A 260 4.71 -6.11 7.27
N VAL A 261 3.89 -6.82 8.07
CA VAL A 261 3.89 -6.78 9.54
C VAL A 261 4.82 -7.83 10.14
N ARG A 262 5.13 -8.90 9.40
CA ARG A 262 5.90 -10.05 9.89
C ARG A 262 7.27 -9.69 10.48
N GLY A 263 7.92 -8.64 9.93
CA GLY A 263 9.25 -8.19 10.34
C GLY A 263 9.26 -7.07 11.38
N LEU A 264 8.10 -6.67 11.92
CA LEU A 264 8.05 -5.65 12.96
C LEU A 264 8.60 -6.19 14.29
N GLU A 265 9.21 -5.31 15.08
CA GLU A 265 9.65 -5.63 16.44
C GLU A 265 8.45 -5.94 17.34
N GLU A 266 8.65 -6.77 18.37
CA GLU A 266 7.63 -7.06 19.40
C GLU A 266 7.04 -5.80 20.03
N SER A 267 7.82 -4.70 20.09
CA SER A 267 7.35 -3.38 20.54
C SER A 267 6.21 -2.80 19.70
N ALA A 268 5.85 -3.42 18.58
CA ALA A 268 4.72 -3.04 17.73
C ALA A 268 3.40 -3.68 18.12
N GLU A 269 3.37 -4.64 19.05
CA GLU A 269 2.14 -5.20 19.60
C GLU A 269 1.19 -4.10 20.10
N ASP A 270 -0.11 -4.31 19.91
CA ASP A 270 -1.21 -3.39 20.25
C ASP A 270 -1.19 -2.03 19.52
N LYS A 271 -0.21 -1.77 18.65
CA LYS A 271 -0.21 -0.55 17.84
C LYS A 271 -1.33 -0.62 16.81
N VAL A 272 -2.00 0.52 16.64
CA VAL A 272 -3.13 0.67 15.73
C VAL A 272 -2.72 1.49 14.51
N TYR A 273 -3.07 1.00 13.32
CA TYR A 273 -2.76 1.64 12.04
C TYR A 273 -4.00 1.73 11.13
N ASN A 274 -4.03 2.75 10.28
CA ASN A 274 -4.86 2.75 9.07
C ASN A 274 -3.99 2.33 7.90
N ILE A 275 -4.36 1.28 7.17
CA ILE A 275 -3.51 0.67 6.14
C ILE A 275 -4.20 0.76 4.78
N ASP A 276 -3.60 1.53 3.89
CA ASP A 276 -3.94 1.50 2.46
C ASP A 276 -3.30 0.26 1.82
N LEU A 277 -4.09 -0.49 1.05
CA LEU A 277 -3.69 -1.74 0.42
C LEU A 277 -3.45 -1.54 -1.07
N PHE A 278 -2.35 -2.11 -1.56
CA PHE A 278 -2.12 -2.26 -3.00
C PHE A 278 -1.63 -3.66 -3.34
N THR A 279 -1.85 -4.06 -4.59
CA THR A 279 -1.38 -5.34 -5.13
C THR A 279 -0.61 -5.14 -6.44
N VAL A 280 0.11 -6.17 -6.86
CA VAL A 280 0.88 -6.19 -8.11
C VAL A 280 0.43 -7.37 -8.93
N ASP A 281 -0.02 -7.14 -10.16
CA ASP A 281 -0.33 -8.19 -11.10
C ASP A 281 0.97 -8.75 -11.69
N GLY A 282 1.34 -9.97 -11.33
CA GLY A 282 2.54 -10.64 -11.83
C GLY A 282 2.56 -10.85 -13.35
N ARG A 283 1.39 -10.78 -14.02
CA ARG A 283 1.27 -10.91 -15.49
C ARG A 283 1.65 -9.63 -16.22
N THR A 284 1.22 -8.48 -15.70
CA THR A 284 1.36 -7.17 -16.38
C THR A 284 2.36 -6.24 -15.69
N ALA A 285 2.85 -6.60 -14.50
CA ALA A 285 3.62 -5.75 -13.59
C ALA A 285 2.89 -4.46 -13.16
N LYS A 286 1.60 -4.32 -13.49
CA LYS A 286 0.77 -3.18 -13.09
C LYS A 286 0.43 -3.28 -11.60
N ARG A 287 0.31 -2.12 -10.98
CA ARG A 287 -0.02 -1.97 -9.56
C ARG A 287 -1.40 -1.39 -9.40
N TYR A 288 -2.14 -1.93 -8.46
CA TYR A 288 -3.51 -1.53 -8.25
C TYR A 288 -3.77 -1.23 -6.78
N ALA A 289 -4.44 -0.11 -6.52
CA ALA A 289 -4.99 0.18 -5.22
C ALA A 289 -6.20 -0.71 -4.99
N VAL A 290 -6.24 -1.36 -3.84
CA VAL A 290 -7.22 -2.40 -3.50
C VAL A 290 -8.28 -1.86 -2.55
N GLY A 291 -7.85 -1.13 -1.52
CA GLY A 291 -8.75 -0.66 -0.48
C GLY A 291 -8.00 -0.11 0.72
N ILE A 292 -8.74 0.09 1.81
CA ILE A 292 -8.23 0.61 3.06
C ILE A 292 -8.78 -0.26 4.19
N ILE A 293 -7.94 -0.59 5.17
CA ILE A 293 -8.36 -1.15 6.46
C ILE A 293 -8.08 -0.11 7.53
N ARG A 294 -9.11 0.36 8.23
CA ARG A 294 -8.96 1.28 9.36
C ARG A 294 -8.74 0.52 10.66
N ASN A 295 -8.18 1.18 11.66
CA ASN A 295 -8.08 0.66 13.03
C ASN A 295 -7.47 -0.76 13.13
N VAL A 296 -6.48 -1.07 12.28
CA VAL A 296 -5.78 -2.36 12.27
C VAL A 296 -4.87 -2.44 13.48
N GLU A 297 -5.10 -3.42 14.33
CA GLU A 297 -4.29 -3.68 15.52
C GLU A 297 -3.29 -4.81 15.24
N ILE A 298 -2.03 -4.61 15.61
CA ILE A 298 -1.00 -5.65 15.54
C ILE A 298 -1.22 -6.67 16.65
N VAL A 299 -1.31 -7.95 16.26
CA VAL A 299 -1.57 -9.07 17.18
C VAL A 299 -0.26 -9.63 17.69
N GLY A 300 -0.08 -9.76 19.01
CA GLY A 300 1.09 -10.40 19.59
C GLY A 300 1.18 -11.91 19.34
N HIS A 301 2.36 -12.49 19.57
CA HIS A 301 2.63 -13.91 19.34
C HIS A 301 1.71 -14.84 20.15
N GLU A 302 1.54 -14.58 21.45
CA GLU A 302 0.69 -15.39 22.33
C GLU A 302 -0.77 -15.39 21.84
N ARG A 303 -1.31 -14.21 21.54
CA ARG A 303 -2.67 -14.08 21.02
C ARG A 303 -2.82 -14.77 19.66
N ALA A 304 -1.82 -14.71 18.79
CA ALA A 304 -1.88 -15.36 17.50
C ALA A 304 -1.97 -16.89 17.63
N ASP A 305 -1.25 -17.50 18.57
CA ASP A 305 -1.32 -18.94 18.85
C ASP A 305 -2.69 -19.35 19.41
N GLU A 306 -3.32 -18.52 20.27
CA GLU A 306 -4.69 -18.74 20.72
C GLU A 306 -5.70 -18.76 19.57
N ILE A 307 -5.51 -17.87 18.58
CA ILE A 307 -6.39 -17.76 17.42
C ILE A 307 -6.24 -18.97 16.49
N VAL A 308 -5.02 -19.50 16.32
CA VAL A 308 -4.82 -20.77 15.60
C VAL A 308 -5.61 -21.90 16.27
N ALA A 309 -5.47 -22.07 17.58
CA ALA A 309 -6.20 -23.11 18.32
C ALA A 309 -7.72 -22.98 18.18
N GLU A 310 -8.24 -21.74 18.17
CA GLU A 310 -9.66 -21.49 17.95
C GLU A 310 -10.11 -21.78 16.51
N TYR A 311 -9.30 -21.46 15.50
CA TYR A 311 -9.55 -21.82 14.10
C TYR A 311 -9.55 -23.33 13.89
N GLU A 312 -8.64 -24.07 14.54
CA GLU A 312 -8.62 -25.53 14.54
C GLU A 312 -9.88 -26.11 15.19
N ARG A 313 -10.24 -25.63 16.38
CA ARG A 313 -11.43 -26.07 17.12
C ARG A 313 -12.72 -25.88 16.32
N ARG A 314 -12.80 -24.83 15.50
CA ARG A 314 -13.94 -24.53 14.62
C ARG A 314 -13.89 -25.25 13.27
N GLY A 315 -12.81 -25.98 12.97
CA GLY A 315 -12.58 -26.63 11.68
C GLY A 315 -12.26 -25.66 10.55
N TRP A 316 -11.94 -24.40 10.85
CA TRP A 316 -11.64 -23.37 9.86
C TRP A 316 -10.25 -23.57 9.24
N MET A 317 -9.26 -24.05 10.02
CA MET A 317 -7.96 -24.43 9.45
C MET A 317 -8.10 -25.50 8.38
N GLN A 318 -8.90 -26.54 8.65
CA GLN A 318 -9.15 -27.62 7.69
C GLN A 318 -9.81 -27.10 6.40
N LEU A 319 -10.72 -26.13 6.51
CA LEU A 319 -11.37 -25.51 5.36
C LEU A 319 -10.36 -24.72 4.52
N MET A 320 -9.47 -23.95 5.16
CA MET A 320 -8.41 -23.21 4.46
C MET A 320 -7.47 -24.17 3.72
N ASP A 321 -7.09 -25.29 4.35
CA ASP A 321 -6.28 -26.33 3.74
C ASP A 321 -6.96 -26.97 2.51
N GLN A 322 -8.28 -27.13 2.53
CA GLN A 322 -9.06 -27.62 1.39
C GLN A 322 -9.13 -26.61 0.24
N GLN A 323 -9.22 -25.31 0.57
CA GLN A 323 -9.23 -24.24 -0.44
C GLN A 323 -7.89 -24.17 -1.20
N ILE A 324 -6.75 -24.36 -0.50
CA ILE A 324 -5.43 -24.44 -1.13
C ILE A 324 -5.36 -25.62 -2.12
N GLU A 325 -5.86 -26.80 -1.72
CA GLU A 325 -5.93 -27.98 -2.60
C GLU A 325 -6.82 -27.74 -3.83
N ALA A 326 -7.96 -27.06 -3.65
CA ALA A 326 -8.93 -26.82 -4.71
C ALA A 326 -8.35 -26.00 -5.87
N VAL A 327 -7.40 -25.11 -5.59
CA VAL A 327 -6.70 -24.31 -6.61
C VAL A 327 -5.39 -24.93 -7.09
N GLN A 328 -5.11 -26.19 -6.72
CA GLN A 328 -3.88 -26.91 -7.08
C GLN A 328 -2.61 -26.18 -6.63
N ALA A 329 -2.70 -25.39 -5.57
CA ALA A 329 -1.54 -24.78 -4.92
C ALA A 329 -0.81 -25.82 -4.06
N ILE A 330 0.47 -25.58 -3.82
CA ILE A 330 1.28 -26.47 -2.99
C ILE A 330 0.99 -26.12 -1.54
N ARG A 331 0.52 -27.08 -0.76
CA ARG A 331 0.52 -26.96 0.70
C ARG A 331 1.96 -26.74 1.16
N SER A 332 2.31 -25.49 1.43
CA SER A 332 3.36 -25.21 2.40
C SER A 332 2.94 -25.87 3.72
N GLU A 333 3.82 -26.04 4.70
CA GLU A 333 3.46 -26.54 6.03
C GLU A 333 2.55 -25.51 6.77
N PHE A 334 1.45 -25.10 6.13
CA PHE A 334 0.60 -23.96 6.44
C PHE A 334 -0.01 -24.11 7.82
N SER A 335 -0.57 -25.28 8.09
CA SER A 335 -1.11 -25.67 9.39
C SER A 335 -0.04 -25.94 10.45
N GLN A 336 1.25 -25.91 10.10
CA GLN A 336 2.36 -26.05 11.06
C GLN A 336 3.11 -24.74 11.30
N ASN A 337 2.66 -23.65 10.68
CA ASN A 337 3.24 -22.34 10.90
C ASN A 337 2.91 -21.83 12.32
N GLU A 338 3.86 -21.12 12.93
CA GLU A 338 3.65 -20.32 14.14
C GLU A 338 2.44 -19.38 13.97
N GLY A 339 1.66 -19.15 15.03
CA GLY A 339 0.41 -18.39 14.93
C GLY A 339 0.61 -17.00 14.34
N PHE A 340 1.69 -16.30 14.71
CA PHE A 340 1.99 -14.96 14.17
C PHE A 340 2.29 -14.96 12.65
N LYS A 341 2.66 -16.11 12.06
CA LYS A 341 2.82 -16.25 10.60
C LYS A 341 1.50 -16.48 9.88
N LEU A 342 0.40 -16.64 10.60
CA LEU A 342 -0.96 -16.84 10.09
C LEU A 342 -1.90 -15.69 10.48
N PHE A 343 -1.69 -15.10 11.66
CA PHE A 343 -2.53 -14.05 12.22
C PHE A 343 -1.67 -13.01 12.93
N ASN A 344 -1.26 -11.95 12.23
CA ASN A 344 -0.46 -10.86 12.79
C ASN A 344 -1.20 -9.51 12.86
N ILE A 345 -2.42 -9.45 12.34
CA ILE A 345 -3.30 -8.30 12.45
C ILE A 345 -4.72 -8.70 12.81
N ARG A 346 -5.46 -7.77 13.42
CA ARG A 346 -6.92 -7.86 13.57
C ARG A 346 -7.59 -6.53 13.29
N PHE A 347 -8.86 -6.59 12.86
CA PHE A 347 -9.71 -5.43 12.64
C PHE A 347 -11.20 -5.83 12.69
N MET A 348 -12.10 -4.86 12.86
CA MET A 348 -13.53 -5.14 12.75
C MET A 348 -13.94 -5.17 11.27
N PRO A 349 -14.86 -6.07 10.85
CA PRO A 349 -15.29 -6.14 9.45
C PRO A 349 -15.74 -4.81 8.82
N GLN A 350 -16.32 -3.90 9.62
CA GLN A 350 -16.76 -2.57 9.18
C GLN A 350 -15.61 -1.60 8.87
N ASP A 351 -14.39 -1.88 9.36
CA ASP A 351 -13.21 -1.05 9.10
C ASP A 351 -12.54 -1.37 7.76
N LEU A 352 -12.95 -2.46 7.09
CA LEU A 352 -12.48 -2.86 5.77
C LEU A 352 -13.31 -2.21 4.67
N GLN A 353 -12.65 -1.44 3.80
CA GLN A 353 -13.26 -0.78 2.65
C GLN A 353 -12.47 -1.10 1.38
N LEU A 354 -13.03 -1.93 0.49
CA LEU A 354 -12.42 -2.21 -0.82
C LEU A 354 -12.92 -1.24 -1.89
N PHE A 355 -12.06 -0.95 -2.87
CA PHE A 355 -12.47 -0.28 -4.09
C PHE A 355 -13.24 -1.25 -4.99
N GLU A 356 -14.28 -0.75 -5.65
CA GLU A 356 -15.15 -1.55 -6.52
C GLU A 356 -14.42 -2.07 -7.77
N SER A 357 -13.54 -1.24 -8.32
CA SER A 357 -12.63 -1.58 -9.40
C SER A 357 -11.23 -1.24 -8.92
N TYR A 358 -10.30 -2.16 -9.16
CA TYR A 358 -8.89 -1.96 -8.86
C TYR A 358 -8.38 -0.74 -9.62
N ARG A 359 -7.95 0.28 -8.87
CA ARG A 359 -7.53 1.54 -9.47
C ARG A 359 -6.04 1.46 -9.79
N LEU A 360 -5.69 1.65 -11.06
CA LEU A 360 -4.30 1.68 -11.47
C LEU A 360 -3.55 2.75 -10.67
N ILE A 361 -2.40 2.38 -10.11
CA ILE A 361 -1.53 3.29 -9.37
C ILE A 361 -0.55 3.95 -10.36
N GLU A 362 -0.61 5.27 -10.44
CA GLU A 362 0.34 6.13 -11.16
C GLU A 362 1.12 6.96 -10.15
N ASP A 363 1.88 6.26 -9.31
CA ASP A 363 2.62 6.84 -8.21
C ASP A 363 4.04 6.30 -8.18
N ASN A 364 5.01 7.14 -8.51
CA ASN A 364 6.42 6.76 -8.57
C ASN A 364 6.95 6.23 -7.22
N ARG A 365 6.35 6.65 -6.11
CA ARG A 365 6.71 6.21 -4.75
C ARG A 365 6.41 4.72 -4.55
N ILE A 366 5.36 4.22 -5.20
CA ILE A 366 4.91 2.84 -5.12
C ILE A 366 5.42 2.01 -6.31
N ALA A 367 5.61 2.64 -7.48
CA ALA A 367 6.04 1.98 -8.73
C ALA A 367 7.35 1.19 -8.60
N LYS A 368 8.24 1.60 -7.69
CA LYS A 368 9.53 0.93 -7.41
C LYS A 368 9.51 0.07 -6.15
N SER A 369 8.41 0.06 -5.40
CA SER A 369 8.24 -0.82 -4.24
C SER A 369 7.89 -2.23 -4.70
N HIS A 370 8.81 -3.16 -4.45
CA HIS A 370 8.64 -4.60 -4.74
C HIS A 370 8.55 -5.44 -3.45
N ARG A 371 8.89 -4.86 -2.30
CA ARG A 371 8.99 -5.58 -1.03
C ARG A 371 7.69 -5.47 -0.24
N TYR A 372 7.44 -6.46 0.59
CA TYR A 372 6.41 -6.42 1.63
C TYR A 372 6.97 -5.62 2.80
N GLU A 373 6.86 -4.29 2.74
CA GLU A 373 7.27 -3.35 3.79
C GLU A 373 6.06 -2.52 4.20
N LEU A 374 5.88 -2.28 5.50
CA LEU A 374 4.81 -1.44 6.02
C LEU A 374 5.23 0.04 5.94
N MET A 375 5.00 0.64 4.77
CA MET A 375 5.47 1.99 4.44
C MET A 375 4.65 3.08 5.13
N HIS A 376 5.24 4.25 5.41
CA HIS A 376 4.47 5.39 5.91
C HIS A 376 3.66 6.06 4.79
N LYS A 377 2.43 6.44 5.09
CA LYS A 377 1.60 7.22 4.16
C LYS A 377 1.84 8.72 4.38
N HIS A 378 2.75 9.31 3.61
CA HIS A 378 3.01 10.77 3.68
C HIS A 378 2.03 11.61 2.86
N ALA A 379 1.43 11.02 1.83
CA ALA A 379 0.36 11.63 1.05
C ALA A 379 -0.52 10.53 0.44
N GLU A 380 -1.70 10.91 -0.04
CA GLU A 380 -2.61 10.01 -0.76
C GLU A 380 -1.92 9.34 -1.96
N ILE A 381 -2.28 8.09 -2.23
CA ILE A 381 -1.73 7.33 -3.36
C ILE A 381 -2.17 7.99 -4.66
N GLY A 382 -1.21 8.27 -5.55
CA GLY A 382 -1.48 8.72 -6.90
C GLY A 382 -2.19 7.64 -7.70
N LEU A 383 -3.46 7.86 -8.03
CA LEU A 383 -4.26 6.96 -8.84
C LEU A 383 -4.34 7.52 -10.25
N ALA A 384 -4.28 6.64 -11.25
CA ALA A 384 -4.66 7.01 -12.60
C ALA A 384 -6.07 7.60 -12.55
N ASN A 385 -6.26 8.77 -13.17
CA ASN A 385 -7.60 9.32 -13.28
C ASN A 385 -8.47 8.27 -13.97
N PRO A 386 -9.61 7.86 -13.38
CA PRO A 386 -10.58 7.10 -14.14
C PRO A 386 -10.86 7.97 -15.37
N MET A 387 -10.64 7.44 -16.58
CA MET A 387 -10.90 8.16 -17.82
C MET A 387 -12.30 8.76 -17.71
N ASN A 388 -12.35 10.06 -17.42
CA ASN A 388 -13.54 10.88 -17.48
C ASN A 388 -13.71 11.39 -18.92
N ASP A 389 -13.01 10.74 -19.86
CA ASP A 389 -13.29 10.84 -21.27
C ASP A 389 -14.74 10.41 -21.42
N ALA A 390 -15.59 11.36 -21.80
CA ALA A 390 -16.89 11.04 -22.35
C ALA A 390 -16.71 9.85 -23.30
N ILE A 391 -17.55 8.82 -23.18
CA ILE A 391 -17.47 7.60 -24.00
C ILE A 391 -17.16 8.02 -25.44
N ALA A 392 -15.91 7.83 -25.86
CA ALA A 392 -15.47 8.14 -27.20
C ALA A 392 -15.95 6.98 -28.06
N PHE A 393 -17.14 7.14 -28.63
CA PHE A 393 -17.62 6.19 -29.63
C PHE A 393 -16.76 6.33 -30.87
N GLU A 394 -15.76 5.47 -31.00
CA GLU A 394 -15.00 5.28 -32.22
C GLU A 394 -15.67 4.17 -33.03
N PRO A 395 -16.31 4.49 -34.17
CA PRO A 395 -16.91 3.47 -35.01
C PRO A 395 -15.80 2.59 -35.60
N ASP A 396 -15.79 1.32 -35.23
CA ASP A 396 -14.96 0.34 -35.92
C ASP A 396 -15.56 0.05 -37.29
N ALA A 397 -14.84 0.41 -38.35
CA ALA A 397 -15.24 0.18 -39.74
C ALA A 397 -14.87 -1.22 -40.24
N SER A 398 -14.18 -2.03 -39.43
CA SER A 398 -13.84 -3.40 -39.75
C SER A 398 -15.01 -4.34 -39.45
N ARG A 399 -15.16 -5.37 -40.29
CA ARG A 399 -16.01 -6.53 -39.99
C ARG A 399 -15.09 -7.60 -39.45
N GLU A 400 -15.39 -8.10 -38.26
CA GLU A 400 -14.78 -9.34 -37.79
C GLU A 400 -15.12 -10.46 -38.78
N PRO A 401 -14.13 -11.26 -39.20
CA PRO A 401 -14.40 -12.42 -40.04
C PRO A 401 -15.30 -13.40 -39.28
N ASP A 402 -16.26 -14.04 -39.97
CA ASP A 402 -16.95 -15.22 -39.44
C ASP A 402 -15.92 -16.35 -39.30
N VAL A 403 -15.26 -16.43 -38.15
CA VAL A 403 -14.37 -17.54 -37.81
C VAL A 403 -15.25 -18.76 -37.47
N ASP A 404 -14.85 -19.92 -37.98
CA ASP A 404 -15.42 -21.26 -37.76
C ASP A 404 -15.81 -21.49 -36.28
N ASP A 405 -16.82 -22.33 -36.02
CA ASP A 405 -17.52 -22.61 -34.75
C ASP A 405 -16.63 -23.09 -33.58
N SER A 406 -15.30 -23.05 -33.73
CA SER A 406 -14.36 -23.23 -32.64
C SER A 406 -14.45 -22.05 -31.67
N ILE A 407 -14.94 -22.31 -30.47
CA ILE A 407 -14.83 -21.40 -29.33
C ILE A 407 -13.34 -21.10 -29.13
N GLU A 408 -12.87 -19.97 -29.63
CA GLU A 408 -11.58 -19.45 -29.24
C GLU A 408 -11.61 -19.28 -27.72
N THR A 409 -10.77 -20.06 -27.03
CA THR A 409 -10.49 -19.85 -25.61
C THR A 409 -9.54 -18.67 -25.50
N THR A 410 -9.99 -17.49 -25.91
CA THR A 410 -9.34 -16.25 -25.52
C THR A 410 -9.39 -16.25 -23.99
N ILE A 411 -8.23 -16.40 -23.36
CA ILE A 411 -8.10 -16.27 -21.92
C ILE A 411 -8.42 -14.82 -21.61
N TYR A 412 -9.70 -14.52 -21.41
CA TYR A 412 -10.14 -13.22 -20.96
C TYR A 412 -9.48 -12.97 -19.62
N HIS A 413 -8.54 -12.03 -19.59
CA HIS A 413 -7.99 -11.50 -18.36
C HIS A 413 -9.12 -10.79 -17.61
N ARG A 414 -9.80 -11.55 -16.76
CA ARG A 414 -10.92 -11.04 -15.98
C ARG A 414 -10.32 -10.16 -14.89
N GLU A 415 -10.74 -8.90 -14.86
CA GLU A 415 -10.54 -8.10 -13.66
C GLU A 415 -11.16 -8.87 -12.48
N PRO A 416 -10.44 -8.99 -11.35
CA PRO A 416 -10.96 -9.71 -10.20
C PRO A 416 -12.28 -9.09 -9.76
N LYS A 417 -13.28 -9.95 -9.55
CA LYS A 417 -14.61 -9.52 -9.16
C LYS A 417 -14.77 -9.66 -7.65
N PRO A 418 -15.48 -8.74 -6.98
CA PRO A 418 -15.89 -8.98 -5.61
C PRO A 418 -16.69 -10.29 -5.55
N VAL A 419 -16.31 -11.19 -4.64
CA VAL A 419 -16.96 -12.50 -4.44
C VAL A 419 -17.89 -12.40 -3.24
N GLU A 420 -19.12 -12.91 -3.37
CA GLU A 420 -20.09 -12.89 -2.28
C GLU A 420 -19.76 -13.99 -1.28
N ASN A 421 -19.65 -13.63 0.00
CA ASN A 421 -19.48 -14.62 1.05
C ASN A 421 -20.83 -15.27 1.42
N LEU A 422 -21.10 -16.45 0.87
CA LEU A 422 -22.37 -17.18 1.04
C LEU A 422 -22.73 -17.47 2.52
N TYR A 423 -21.73 -17.74 3.36
CA TYR A 423 -21.97 -17.98 4.79
C TYR A 423 -22.40 -16.69 5.49
N LEU A 424 -21.70 -15.58 5.21
CA LEU A 424 -22.02 -14.28 5.77
C LEU A 424 -23.39 -13.79 5.28
N HIS A 425 -23.71 -14.01 4.00
CA HIS A 425 -25.01 -13.74 3.41
C HIS A 425 -26.11 -14.44 4.23
N LYS A 426 -26.00 -15.76 4.43
CA LYS A 426 -26.97 -16.55 5.21
C LYS A 426 -27.14 -16.01 6.63
N LYS A 427 -26.02 -15.65 7.28
CA LYS A 427 -25.98 -15.11 8.64
C LYS A 427 -26.66 -13.74 8.74
N VAL A 428 -26.42 -12.84 7.78
CA VAL A 428 -27.06 -11.52 7.71
C VAL A 428 -28.56 -11.69 7.46
N ARG A 429 -28.96 -12.51 6.50
CA ARG A 429 -30.37 -12.78 6.19
C ARG A 429 -31.16 -13.29 7.39
N ASP A 430 -30.63 -14.28 8.10
CA ASP A 430 -31.30 -14.83 9.29
C ASP A 430 -31.43 -13.80 10.42
N ARG A 431 -30.40 -12.96 10.63
CA ARG A 431 -30.42 -11.91 11.64
C ARG A 431 -31.33 -10.74 11.26
N LEU A 432 -31.33 -10.34 9.98
CA LEU A 432 -32.22 -9.34 9.43
C LEU A 432 -33.68 -9.75 9.63
N LYS A 433 -34.03 -11.00 9.32
CA LYS A 433 -35.38 -11.52 9.58
C LYS A 433 -35.77 -11.33 11.04
N ASN A 434 -34.92 -11.74 11.97
CA ASN A 434 -35.21 -11.64 13.40
C ASN A 434 -35.38 -10.17 13.83
N TYR A 435 -34.46 -9.30 13.41
CA TYR A 435 -34.56 -7.86 13.65
C TYR A 435 -35.90 -7.29 13.14
N LEU A 436 -36.30 -7.60 11.91
CA LEU A 436 -37.56 -7.11 11.34
C LEU A 436 -38.80 -7.71 12.04
N ILE A 437 -38.74 -8.96 12.51
CA ILE A 437 -39.82 -9.54 13.34
C ILE A 437 -39.94 -8.80 14.66
N ASP A 438 -38.82 -8.52 15.32
CA ASP A 438 -38.81 -7.81 16.60
C ASP A 438 -39.38 -6.38 16.46
N GLN A 439 -39.13 -5.72 15.32
CA GLN A 439 -39.64 -4.38 15.05
C GLN A 439 -41.11 -4.35 14.57
N TYR A 440 -41.53 -5.30 13.74
CA TYR A 440 -42.79 -5.20 12.98
C TYR A 440 -43.75 -6.39 13.19
N GLY A 441 -43.35 -7.40 13.95
CA GLY A 441 -44.14 -8.60 14.23
C GLY A 441 -44.09 -9.66 13.12
N PHE A 442 -45.04 -10.59 13.15
CA PHE A 442 -45.09 -11.77 12.28
C PHE A 442 -45.53 -11.48 10.83
N CYS A 443 -45.25 -10.29 10.31
CA CYS A 443 -45.48 -9.91 8.91
C CYS A 443 -44.24 -10.10 8.02
N VAL A 444 -43.26 -10.87 8.48
CA VAL A 444 -41.94 -11.05 7.86
C VAL A 444 -41.71 -12.51 7.51
N GLY A 445 -41.32 -12.79 6.26
CA GLY A 445 -40.92 -14.10 5.75
C GLY A 445 -39.46 -14.09 5.28
N LYS A 446 -38.83 -15.27 5.18
CA LYS A 446 -37.52 -15.44 4.54
C LYS A 446 -37.59 -16.54 3.49
N GLU A 447 -36.72 -16.46 2.48
CA GLU A 447 -36.63 -17.44 1.38
C GLU A 447 -38.03 -17.76 0.80
N CYS A 448 -38.87 -16.73 0.70
CA CYS A 448 -40.24 -16.90 0.23
C CYS A 448 -40.22 -17.08 -1.27
N GLY A 449 -40.63 -18.27 -1.74
CA GLY A 449 -40.72 -18.56 -3.17
C GLY A 449 -41.65 -17.58 -3.88
N THR A 450 -41.20 -17.06 -5.02
CA THR A 450 -41.98 -16.17 -5.90
C THR A 450 -43.03 -16.93 -6.72
N GLY A 451 -43.01 -18.27 -6.66
CA GLY A 451 -43.83 -19.15 -7.48
C GLY A 451 -43.23 -19.46 -8.86
N GLN A 452 -42.04 -18.94 -9.17
CA GLN A 452 -41.39 -19.07 -10.49
C GLN A 452 -39.96 -19.64 -10.40
N GLY A 453 -39.65 -20.38 -9.33
CA GLY A 453 -38.33 -20.97 -9.14
C GLY A 453 -37.27 -20.04 -8.52
N THR A 454 -37.64 -18.80 -8.20
CA THR A 454 -36.82 -17.86 -7.41
C THR A 454 -37.39 -17.66 -6.01
N SER A 455 -36.57 -17.13 -5.09
CA SER A 455 -36.98 -16.85 -3.71
C SER A 455 -36.41 -15.53 -3.23
N VAL A 456 -37.25 -14.71 -2.61
CA VAL A 456 -36.82 -13.47 -1.98
C VAL A 456 -36.12 -13.78 -0.66
N ASP A 457 -34.95 -13.19 -0.42
CA ASP A 457 -34.19 -13.38 0.82
C ASP A 457 -35.01 -13.09 2.07
N VAL A 458 -35.56 -11.87 2.17
CA VAL A 458 -36.52 -11.47 3.22
C VAL A 458 -37.64 -10.63 2.61
N ILE A 459 -38.88 -10.93 3.00
CA ILE A 459 -40.09 -10.21 2.57
C ILE A 459 -40.82 -9.67 3.78
N ARG A 460 -41.32 -8.45 3.70
CA ARG A 460 -42.29 -7.89 4.66
C ARG A 460 -43.61 -7.56 3.96
N VAL A 461 -44.73 -8.02 4.49
CA VAL A 461 -46.06 -7.81 3.89
C VAL A 461 -47.02 -7.16 4.89
N ARG A 462 -47.52 -5.96 4.57
CA ARG A 462 -48.50 -5.25 5.40
C ARG A 462 -49.64 -4.73 4.52
N GLN A 463 -50.89 -5.10 4.86
CA GLN A 463 -52.10 -4.68 4.12
C GLN A 463 -51.99 -4.91 2.60
N GLY A 464 -51.44 -6.06 2.19
CA GLY A 464 -51.23 -6.41 0.77
C GLY A 464 -50.06 -5.71 0.08
N ARG A 465 -49.40 -4.74 0.73
CA ARG A 465 -48.19 -4.09 0.23
C ARG A 465 -46.95 -4.87 0.65
N ARG A 466 -46.04 -5.10 -0.30
CA ARG A 466 -44.82 -5.91 -0.12
C ARG A 466 -43.58 -5.04 -0.13
N ILE A 467 -42.61 -5.39 0.71
CA ILE A 467 -41.23 -4.92 0.60
C ILE A 467 -40.35 -6.13 0.46
N TYR A 468 -39.46 -6.09 -0.52
CA TYR A 468 -38.42 -7.10 -0.72
C TYR A 468 -37.09 -6.57 -0.22
N TYR A 469 -36.41 -7.40 0.54
CA TYR A 469 -35.05 -7.17 1.00
C TYR A 469 -34.16 -8.22 0.36
N GLU A 470 -33.13 -7.77 -0.34
CA GLU A 470 -32.12 -8.62 -0.97
C GLU A 470 -30.79 -8.42 -0.26
N VAL A 471 -30.21 -9.49 0.27
CA VAL A 471 -28.98 -9.42 1.04
C VAL A 471 -27.77 -9.55 0.10
N LYS A 472 -26.84 -8.60 0.18
CA LYS A 472 -25.57 -8.63 -0.54
C LYS A 472 -24.43 -8.17 0.34
N VAL A 473 -23.58 -9.12 0.73
CA VAL A 473 -22.51 -8.93 1.74
C VAL A 473 -21.14 -8.60 1.12
N TYR A 474 -21.14 -7.95 -0.04
CA TYR A 474 -19.90 -7.42 -0.62
C TYR A 474 -19.36 -6.25 0.22
N SER A 475 -18.05 -6.05 0.13
CA SER A 475 -17.36 -4.89 0.72
C SER A 475 -17.64 -3.57 -0.04
N SER A 476 -18.19 -3.64 -1.26
CA SER A 476 -18.57 -2.49 -2.07
C SER A 476 -20.09 -2.36 -2.20
N ILE A 477 -20.61 -1.17 -1.87
CA ILE A 477 -22.05 -0.86 -2.02
C ILE A 477 -22.49 -0.94 -3.48
N LYS A 478 -21.69 -0.42 -4.42
CA LYS A 478 -22.06 -0.43 -5.84
C LYS A 478 -22.11 -1.86 -6.38
N ALA A 479 -21.23 -2.75 -5.90
CA ALA A 479 -21.33 -4.19 -6.21
C ALA A 479 -22.61 -4.80 -5.62
N SER A 480 -22.91 -4.55 -4.34
CA SER A 480 -24.17 -5.00 -3.73
C SER A 480 -25.40 -4.52 -4.49
N ILE A 481 -25.45 -3.24 -4.88
CA ILE A 481 -26.57 -2.69 -5.66
C ILE A 481 -26.65 -3.35 -7.04
N ARG A 482 -25.53 -3.47 -7.76
CA ARG A 482 -25.49 -4.08 -9.10
C ARG A 482 -26.04 -5.51 -9.09
N GLU A 483 -25.58 -6.33 -8.15
CA GLU A 483 -25.95 -7.75 -8.09
C GLU A 483 -27.36 -7.97 -7.51
N ALA A 484 -27.83 -7.10 -6.62
CA ALA A 484 -29.19 -7.18 -6.08
C ALA A 484 -30.26 -6.65 -7.05
N LEU A 485 -29.95 -5.64 -7.87
CA LEU A 485 -30.94 -4.91 -8.66
C LEU A 485 -31.73 -5.82 -9.61
N GLY A 486 -31.05 -6.71 -10.34
CA GLY A 486 -31.71 -7.64 -11.26
C GLY A 486 -32.67 -8.59 -10.55
N GLN A 487 -32.26 -9.12 -9.40
CA GLN A 487 -33.06 -10.02 -8.58
C GLN A 487 -34.29 -9.31 -8.00
N LEU A 488 -34.11 -8.12 -7.43
CA LEU A 488 -35.20 -7.31 -6.89
C LEU A 488 -36.24 -6.93 -7.94
N LEU A 489 -35.79 -6.54 -9.14
CA LEU A 489 -36.66 -6.26 -10.29
C LEU A 489 -37.43 -7.51 -10.72
N GLU A 490 -36.76 -8.66 -10.81
CA GLU A 490 -37.42 -9.92 -11.13
C GLU A 490 -38.49 -10.27 -10.09
N TYR A 491 -38.20 -10.15 -8.80
CA TYR A 491 -39.17 -10.44 -7.75
C TYR A 491 -40.36 -9.48 -7.75
N SER A 492 -40.13 -8.20 -8.05
CA SER A 492 -41.16 -7.17 -8.11
C SER A 492 -42.06 -7.32 -9.32
N ASP A 493 -41.49 -7.51 -10.49
CA ASP A 493 -42.21 -7.25 -11.74
C ASP A 493 -42.37 -8.49 -12.61
N TRP A 494 -41.71 -9.61 -12.26
CA TRP A 494 -41.86 -10.88 -12.98
C TRP A 494 -42.51 -11.99 -12.12
N PRO A 495 -43.70 -12.49 -12.51
CA PRO A 495 -44.64 -11.93 -13.49
C PRO A 495 -45.34 -10.69 -12.93
N ASP A 496 -45.99 -9.90 -13.81
CA ASP A 496 -46.64 -8.58 -13.61
C ASP A 496 -47.78 -8.55 -12.55
N THR A 497 -47.48 -9.02 -11.34
CA THR A 497 -48.43 -9.35 -10.26
C THR A 497 -47.81 -9.19 -8.86
N ASN A 498 -46.47 -9.08 -8.78
CA ASN A 498 -45.72 -9.13 -7.52
C ASN A 498 -45.18 -7.77 -7.07
N HIS A 499 -45.74 -6.66 -7.58
CA HIS A 499 -45.18 -5.33 -7.43
C HIS A 499 -44.82 -4.98 -5.97
N ALA A 500 -43.55 -4.67 -5.77
CA ALA A 500 -43.03 -4.23 -4.50
C ALA A 500 -43.34 -2.74 -4.30
N LYS A 501 -43.76 -2.38 -3.08
CA LYS A 501 -43.88 -0.98 -2.67
C LYS A 501 -42.49 -0.36 -2.47
N ALA A 502 -41.52 -1.16 -2.04
CA ALA A 502 -40.10 -0.86 -2.06
C ALA A 502 -39.24 -2.12 -2.24
N MET A 503 -38.09 -1.91 -2.85
CA MET A 503 -37.01 -2.86 -3.00
C MET A 503 -35.81 -2.36 -2.20
N VAL A 504 -35.31 -3.14 -1.26
CA VAL A 504 -34.26 -2.73 -0.33
C VAL A 504 -33.07 -3.66 -0.49
N VAL A 505 -31.93 -3.10 -0.88
CA VAL A 505 -30.64 -3.80 -0.83
C VAL A 505 -30.13 -3.72 0.60
N VAL A 506 -29.84 -4.87 1.21
CA VAL A 506 -29.26 -4.93 2.56
C VAL A 506 -27.82 -5.39 2.46
N GLY A 507 -26.89 -4.54 2.88
CA GLY A 507 -25.46 -4.87 2.88
C GLY A 507 -24.80 -4.58 4.22
N VAL A 508 -23.49 -4.82 4.29
CA VAL A 508 -22.69 -4.61 5.51
C VAL A 508 -21.84 -3.32 5.47
N ALA A 509 -21.63 -2.77 4.27
CA ALA A 509 -20.85 -1.56 4.04
C ALA A 509 -21.64 -0.27 4.35
N PRO A 510 -21.00 0.77 4.92
CA PRO A 510 -21.68 2.02 5.28
C PRO A 510 -21.98 2.90 4.06
N LEU A 511 -23.17 3.53 4.03
CA LEU A 511 -23.64 4.31 2.88
C LEU A 511 -22.80 5.57 2.66
N CYS A 512 -22.16 5.70 1.48
CA CYS A 512 -21.39 6.89 1.11
C CYS A 512 -22.20 7.90 0.27
N ASN A 513 -21.71 9.14 0.18
CA ASN A 513 -22.37 10.23 -0.56
C ASN A 513 -22.58 9.90 -2.06
N GLU A 514 -21.60 9.27 -2.69
CA GLU A 514 -21.66 8.88 -4.11
C GLU A 514 -22.77 7.85 -4.36
N SER A 515 -22.84 6.82 -3.50
CA SER A 515 -23.87 5.78 -3.59
C SER A 515 -25.27 6.33 -3.30
N ARG A 516 -25.38 7.27 -2.35
CA ARG A 516 -26.65 7.98 -2.07
C ARG A 516 -27.14 8.75 -3.29
N GLY A 517 -26.26 9.52 -3.94
CA GLY A 517 -26.61 10.25 -5.17
C GLY A 517 -27.00 9.33 -6.33
N TYR A 518 -26.39 8.14 -6.43
CA TYR A 518 -26.77 7.13 -7.41
C TYR A 518 -28.18 6.57 -7.14
N LEU A 519 -28.48 6.18 -5.90
CA LEU A 519 -29.80 5.69 -5.50
C LEU A 519 -30.89 6.77 -5.70
N ASP A 520 -30.60 8.02 -5.37
CA ASP A 520 -31.50 9.16 -5.62
C ASP A 520 -31.78 9.36 -7.11
N SER A 521 -30.77 9.18 -7.95
CA SER A 521 -30.94 9.23 -9.41
C SER A 521 -31.83 8.10 -9.91
N LEU A 522 -31.68 6.88 -9.38
CA LEU A 522 -32.52 5.73 -9.74
C LEU A 522 -34.00 5.99 -9.39
N ARG A 523 -34.26 6.48 -8.18
CA ARG A 523 -35.62 6.82 -7.72
C ARG A 523 -36.22 7.99 -8.49
N SER A 524 -35.48 9.08 -8.67
CA SER A 524 -36.02 10.31 -9.27
C SER A 524 -36.24 10.18 -10.77
N ARG A 525 -35.27 9.60 -11.50
CA ARG A 525 -35.27 9.50 -12.97
C ARG A 525 -36.08 8.32 -13.49
N TYR A 526 -35.90 7.14 -12.91
CA TYR A 526 -36.52 5.90 -13.42
C TYR A 526 -37.73 5.46 -12.60
N LYS A 527 -38.07 6.19 -11.52
CA LYS A 527 -39.18 5.84 -10.61
C LYS A 527 -39.03 4.45 -9.98
N LEU A 528 -37.80 3.97 -9.88
CA LEU A 528 -37.43 2.70 -9.27
C LEU A 528 -37.41 2.87 -7.75
N PRO A 529 -38.31 2.25 -6.96
CA PRO A 529 -38.37 2.41 -5.50
C PRO A 529 -37.29 1.57 -4.80
N LEU A 530 -36.04 1.76 -5.20
CA LEU A 530 -34.86 1.06 -4.71
C LEU A 530 -34.21 1.86 -3.58
N TYR A 531 -33.84 1.17 -2.50
CA TYR A 531 -33.20 1.73 -1.32
C TYR A 531 -32.06 0.84 -0.83
N TYR A 532 -31.28 1.35 0.11
CA TYR A 532 -30.20 0.65 0.78
C TYR A 532 -30.34 0.74 2.31
N GLN A 533 -30.03 -0.36 2.99
CA GLN A 533 -29.87 -0.40 4.44
C GLN A 533 -28.58 -1.13 4.82
N GLN A 534 -27.83 -0.55 5.76
CA GLN A 534 -26.67 -1.17 6.36
C GLN A 534 -27.11 -2.02 7.56
N PHE A 535 -26.79 -3.31 7.51
CA PHE A 535 -26.99 -4.24 8.61
C PHE A 535 -25.68 -4.48 9.36
N ASP A 536 -25.65 -4.15 10.65
CA ASP A 536 -24.50 -4.40 11.50
C ASP A 536 -24.59 -5.78 12.17
N LEU A 537 -23.53 -6.56 12.02
CA LEU A 537 -23.42 -7.91 12.56
C LEU A 537 -23.21 -7.94 14.08
N GLN A 538 -22.68 -6.86 14.67
CA GLN A 538 -22.40 -6.84 16.11
C GLN A 538 -23.68 -6.52 16.90
N SER A 539 -24.30 -5.38 16.61
CA SER A 539 -25.58 -4.95 17.18
C SER A 539 -26.76 -5.80 16.71
N LYS A 540 -26.61 -6.52 15.58
CA LYS A 540 -27.66 -7.32 14.93
C LYS A 540 -28.86 -6.45 14.53
N ALA A 541 -28.58 -5.23 14.11
CA ALA A 541 -29.59 -4.23 13.79
C ALA A 541 -29.23 -3.49 12.50
N ILE A 542 -30.23 -2.79 11.95
CA ILE A 542 -30.00 -1.81 10.89
C ILE A 542 -29.47 -0.54 11.54
N VAL A 543 -28.32 -0.05 11.08
CA VAL A 543 -27.60 1.07 11.71
C VAL A 543 -27.54 2.33 10.84
N ASP A 544 -27.69 2.18 9.52
CA ASP A 544 -27.70 3.28 8.55
C ASP A 544 -28.50 2.86 7.31
N GLY A 545 -28.82 3.81 6.44
CA GLY A 545 -29.53 3.58 5.19
C GLY A 545 -30.33 4.79 4.72
N ASP A 546 -30.96 4.65 3.56
CA ASP A 546 -31.87 5.65 3.00
C ASP A 546 -33.33 5.17 2.93
N PHE A 547 -33.61 3.99 3.47
CA PHE A 547 -34.96 3.45 3.61
C PHE A 547 -35.61 3.87 4.93
N SER A 548 -36.85 4.38 4.84
CA SER A 548 -37.70 4.74 5.99
C SER A 548 -39.05 4.03 5.87
N ASP A 549 -39.68 3.69 6.99
CA ASP A 549 -40.99 3.04 7.00
C ASP A 549 -42.17 3.94 6.65
N SER A 550 -41.94 5.26 6.56
CA SER A 550 -42.94 6.26 6.19
C SER A 550 -43.54 6.07 4.80
N ILE A 551 -43.05 5.12 3.99
CA ILE A 551 -43.58 4.81 2.65
C ILE A 551 -44.90 4.02 2.73
N PHE A 552 -45.21 3.42 3.89
CA PHE A 552 -46.48 2.74 4.13
C PHE A 552 -47.61 3.67 4.58
N ASP A 553 -47.27 4.85 5.09
CA ASP A 553 -48.23 5.92 5.38
C ASP A 553 -48.70 6.56 4.06
#